data_AF-A0A553FZR8-F1
#
_entry.id   AF-A0A553FZR8-F1
#
_cell.length_a   1.000
_cell.length_b   1.000
_cell.length_c   1.000
_cell.angle_alpha   90.00
_cell.angle_beta   90.00
_cell.angle_gamma   90.00
#
_symmetry.space_group_name_H-M   'P 1'
#
loop_
_entity.id
_entity.type
_entity.pdbx_description
1 polymer ?
#
loop_
_entity_poly.entity_id
_entity_poly.type
_entity_poly.pdbx_seq_one_letter_code
_entity_poly.pdbx_strand_id
1 'polypeptide(L)'
;MRILIEKYVEAWDTHDPKKLADLLASTSSYEDATQKGNALEIISSSIETTVKAFPDVSFEVISLIESSSDKELFVLEWLMQGTNRGTFYGAEPTNKTVSITGLDLIRTKDERITKIKSFYDSNQFMTQMKI
;
A
#
# COMPACT_ATOMS: atom_id res chain seq x y z
N MET A 1 -1.49 17.30 7.91
CA MET A 1 -2.00 16.02 7.37
C MET A 1 -0.97 15.28 6.52
N ARG A 2 -0.07 15.94 5.77
CA ARG A 2 1.04 15.27 5.06
C ARG A 2 1.81 14.22 5.88
N ILE A 3 2.20 14.56 7.12
CA ILE A 3 2.89 13.65 8.06
C ILE A 3 2.09 12.36 8.33
N LEU A 4 0.75 12.44 8.33
CA LEU A 4 -0.11 11.25 8.49
C LEU A 4 0.09 10.26 7.34
N ILE A 5 0.20 10.76 6.11
CA ILE A 5 0.39 9.94 4.91
C ILE A 5 1.81 9.37 4.87
N GLU A 6 2.81 10.15 5.28
CA GLU A 6 4.20 9.66 5.40
C GLU A 6 4.31 8.53 6.43
N LYS A 7 3.64 8.64 7.58
CA LYS A 7 3.56 7.55 8.58
C LYS A 7 2.80 6.32 8.07
N TYR A 8 1.81 6.51 7.21
CA TYR A 8 1.11 5.40 6.56
C TYR A 8 2.07 4.60 5.67
N VAL A 9 2.92 5.28 4.90
CA VAL A 9 3.94 4.60 4.08
C VAL A 9 5.04 3.99 4.96
N GLU A 10 5.40 4.64 6.07
CA GLU A 10 6.34 4.07 7.04
C GLU A 10 5.86 2.72 7.59
N ALA A 11 4.55 2.52 7.79
CA ALA A 11 4.00 1.23 8.21
C ALA A 11 4.27 0.11 7.18
N TRP A 12 4.17 0.45 5.88
CA TRP A 12 4.53 -0.46 4.79
C TRP A 12 6.03 -0.72 4.75
N ASP A 13 6.86 0.32 4.76
CA ASP A 13 8.32 0.20 4.61
C ASP A 13 8.98 -0.50 5.81
N THR A 14 8.48 -0.25 7.03
CA THR A 14 8.97 -0.92 8.25
C THR A 14 8.31 -2.26 8.56
N HIS A 15 7.44 -2.74 7.65
CA HIS A 15 6.74 -4.03 7.76
C HIS A 15 5.91 -4.17 9.06
N ASP A 16 5.42 -3.06 9.61
CA ASP A 16 4.75 -3.03 10.91
C ASP A 16 3.29 -2.58 10.78
N PRO A 17 2.35 -3.52 10.55
CA PRO A 17 0.94 -3.19 10.41
C PRO A 17 0.33 -2.60 11.70
N LYS A 18 0.97 -2.76 12.87
CA LYS A 18 0.47 -2.18 14.12
C LYS A 18 0.49 -0.66 14.10
N LYS A 19 1.40 -0.06 13.31
CA LYS A 19 1.46 1.40 13.11
C LYS A 19 0.19 1.96 12.48
N LEU A 20 -0.63 1.15 11.79
CA LEU A 20 -1.84 1.59 11.11
C LEU A 20 -2.99 1.94 12.06
N ALA A 21 -3.05 1.34 13.25
CA ALA A 21 -4.21 1.43 14.14
C ALA A 21 -4.53 2.87 14.57
N ASP A 22 -3.51 3.71 14.73
CA ASP A 22 -3.66 5.12 15.11
C ASP A 22 -3.81 6.06 13.91
N LEU A 23 -3.49 5.59 12.70
CA LEU A 23 -3.53 6.39 11.47
C LEU A 23 -4.87 6.29 10.75
N LEU A 24 -5.51 5.12 10.84
CA LEU A 24 -6.76 4.82 10.15
C LEU A 24 -7.96 5.07 11.07
N ALA A 25 -9.03 5.66 10.55
CA ALA A 25 -10.31 5.68 11.25
C ALA A 25 -10.87 4.25 11.38
N SER A 26 -11.60 3.94 12.45
CA SER A 26 -12.19 2.60 12.64
C SER A 26 -13.15 2.19 11.52
N THR A 27 -13.82 3.17 10.90
CA THR A 27 -14.72 2.99 9.76
C THR A 27 -14.04 3.25 8.42
N SER A 28 -12.71 3.27 8.36
CA SER A 28 -11.97 3.54 7.14
C SER A 28 -12.18 2.44 6.10
N SER A 29 -12.15 2.83 4.83
CA SER A 29 -12.35 1.91 3.70
C SER A 29 -11.15 1.88 2.77
N TYR A 30 -10.85 0.69 2.27
CA TYR A 30 -9.87 0.47 1.21
C TYR A 30 -10.56 -0.17 0.00
N GLU A 31 -10.17 0.24 -1.21
CA GLU A 31 -10.54 -0.45 -2.44
C GLU A 31 -9.41 -0.38 -3.49
N ASP A 32 -9.16 -1.49 -4.16
CA ASP A 32 -8.37 -1.56 -5.40
C ASP A 32 -9.10 -2.40 -6.46
N ALA A 33 -8.39 -2.87 -7.49
CA ALA A 33 -8.97 -3.69 -8.55
C ALA A 33 -9.46 -5.07 -8.08
N THR A 34 -8.98 -5.56 -6.94
CA THR A 34 -9.13 -6.94 -6.45
C THR A 34 -9.72 -7.04 -5.04
N GLN A 35 -9.54 -6.02 -4.20
CA GLN A 35 -9.93 -6.01 -2.80
C GLN A 35 -10.83 -4.81 -2.49
N LYS A 36 -11.78 -5.00 -1.58
CA LYS A 36 -12.63 -3.92 -1.04
C LYS A 36 -13.12 -4.26 0.36
N GLY A 37 -13.03 -3.32 1.29
CA GLY A 37 -13.47 -3.53 2.68
C GLY A 37 -12.90 -2.52 3.66
N ASN A 38 -12.79 -2.93 4.93
CA ASN A 38 -12.17 -2.11 5.97
C ASN A 38 -10.68 -1.93 5.69
N ALA A 39 -10.19 -0.69 5.80
CA ALA A 39 -8.80 -0.41 5.44
C ALA A 39 -7.79 -1.05 6.40
N LEU A 40 -8.06 -1.05 7.72
CA LEU A 40 -7.14 -1.61 8.71
C LEU A 40 -6.96 -3.10 8.49
N GLU A 41 -8.06 -3.82 8.27
CA GLU A 41 -8.03 -5.28 8.04
C GLU A 41 -7.29 -5.64 6.76
N ILE A 42 -7.65 -4.99 5.64
CA ILE A 42 -7.06 -5.30 4.34
C ILE A 42 -5.58 -4.95 4.31
N ILE A 43 -5.22 -3.73 4.70
CA ILE A 43 -3.84 -3.25 4.58
C ILE A 43 -2.92 -4.02 5.52
N SER A 44 -3.36 -4.34 6.75
CA SER A 44 -2.56 -5.15 7.67
C SER A 44 -2.26 -6.55 7.08
N SER A 45 -3.29 -7.21 6.55
CA SER A 45 -3.14 -8.52 5.89
C SER A 45 -2.25 -8.45 4.64
N SER A 46 -2.37 -7.37 3.86
CA SER A 46 -1.56 -7.14 2.66
C SER A 46 -0.09 -6.87 3.00
N ILE A 47 0.22 -6.11 4.06
CA ILE A 47 1.61 -5.95 4.56
C ILE A 47 2.19 -7.32 4.92
N GLU A 48 1.49 -8.09 5.77
CA GLU A 48 1.98 -9.39 6.23
C GLU A 48 2.21 -10.38 5.07
N THR A 49 1.28 -10.43 4.13
CA THR A 49 1.37 -11.33 2.96
C THR A 49 2.49 -10.91 2.03
N THR A 50 2.67 -9.61 1.81
CA THR A 50 3.73 -9.07 0.96
C THR A 50 5.10 -9.35 1.55
N VAL A 51 5.30 -9.12 2.85
CA VAL A 51 6.58 -9.37 3.54
C VAL A 51 6.93 -10.86 3.54
N LYS A 52 5.95 -11.75 3.70
CA LYS A 52 6.17 -13.21 3.59
C LYS A 52 6.63 -13.62 2.19
N ALA A 53 6.10 -12.99 1.15
CA ALA A 53 6.44 -13.30 -0.24
C ALA A 53 7.71 -12.60 -0.73
N PHE A 54 8.00 -11.41 -0.21
CA PHE A 54 9.12 -10.53 -0.57
C PHE A 54 9.82 -10.07 0.72
N PRO A 55 10.71 -10.91 1.30
CA PRO A 55 11.36 -10.59 2.57
C PRO A 55 12.29 -9.36 2.54
N ASP A 56 12.67 -8.92 1.34
CA ASP A 56 13.50 -7.75 1.05
C ASP A 56 12.66 -6.59 0.49
N VAL A 57 11.33 -6.59 0.67
CA VAL A 57 10.45 -5.55 0.11
C VAL A 57 10.72 -4.19 0.75
N SER A 58 10.79 -3.15 -0.09
CA SER A 58 10.82 -1.74 0.33
C SER A 58 9.68 -0.96 -0.31
N PHE A 59 9.27 0.11 0.36
CA PHE A 59 8.24 1.04 -0.12
C PHE A 59 8.74 2.48 -0.04
N GLU A 60 8.75 3.18 -1.16
CA GLU A 60 9.25 4.55 -1.25
C GLU A 60 8.14 5.51 -1.68
N VAL A 61 8.16 6.73 -1.11
CA VAL A 61 7.31 7.84 -1.58
C VAL A 61 8.00 8.50 -2.77
N ILE A 62 7.38 8.39 -3.95
CA ILE A 62 7.85 9.07 -5.16
C ILE A 62 7.30 10.51 -5.20
N SER A 63 6.01 10.67 -4.89
CA SER A 63 5.35 11.96 -4.86
C SER A 63 4.19 11.96 -3.86
N LEU A 64 3.99 13.09 -3.18
CA LEU A 64 2.85 13.29 -2.29
C LEU A 64 2.28 14.68 -2.52
N ILE A 65 1.05 14.71 -3.04
CA ILE A 65 0.36 15.93 -3.44
C ILE A 65 -0.89 16.07 -2.58
N GLU A 66 -1.03 17.22 -1.91
CA GLU A 66 -2.27 17.67 -1.28
C GLU A 66 -3.11 18.44 -2.29
N SER A 67 -4.42 18.19 -2.34
CA SER A 67 -5.31 18.94 -3.22
C SER A 67 -5.40 20.42 -2.78
N SER A 68 -5.29 21.33 -3.74
CA SER A 68 -5.38 22.78 -3.48
C SER A 68 -6.80 23.24 -3.15
N SER A 69 -7.83 22.49 -3.56
CA SER A 69 -9.24 22.80 -3.34
C SER A 69 -9.88 21.98 -2.22
N ASP A 70 -9.21 20.93 -1.76
CA ASP A 70 -9.71 20.00 -0.72
C ASP A 70 -8.53 19.51 0.14
N LYS A 71 -8.35 20.14 1.32
CA LYS A 71 -7.25 19.83 2.25
C LYS A 71 -7.32 18.43 2.86
N GLU A 72 -8.43 17.73 2.68
CA GLU A 72 -8.63 16.37 3.17
C GLU A 72 -8.26 15.31 2.13
N LEU A 73 -7.92 15.72 0.90
CA LEU A 73 -7.62 14.84 -0.23
C LEU A 73 -6.13 14.86 -0.62
N PHE A 74 -5.53 13.68 -0.70
CA PHE A 74 -4.14 13.46 -1.07
C PHE A 74 -4.03 12.47 -2.23
N VAL A 75 -3.01 12.69 -3.07
CA VAL A 75 -2.53 11.70 -4.05
C VAL A 75 -1.11 11.32 -3.64
N LEU A 76 -0.89 10.03 -3.41
CA LEU A 76 0.41 9.46 -3.08
C LEU A 76 0.84 8.57 -4.25
N GLU A 77 1.99 8.87 -4.83
CA GLU A 77 2.71 7.96 -5.73
C GLU A 77 3.76 7.20 -4.94
N TRP A 78 3.71 5.88 -5.03
CA TRP A 78 4.60 4.99 -4.31
C TRP A 78 5.31 4.02 -5.26
N LEU A 79 6.48 3.54 -4.82
CA LEU A 79 7.26 2.51 -5.49
C LEU A 79 7.43 1.33 -4.53
N MET A 80 7.05 0.14 -4.97
CA MET A 80 7.36 -1.13 -4.33
C MET A 80 8.49 -1.82 -5.08
N GLN A 81 9.51 -2.28 -4.35
CA GLN A 81 10.57 -3.14 -4.89
C GLN A 81 10.81 -4.34 -4.00
N GLY A 82 11.15 -5.48 -4.58
CA GLY A 82 11.49 -6.68 -3.80
C GLY A 82 11.71 -7.91 -4.66
N THR A 83 12.24 -8.98 -4.06
CA THR A 83 12.48 -10.26 -4.72
C THR A 83 11.52 -11.33 -4.17
N ASN A 84 10.77 -11.98 -5.05
CA ASN A 84 9.83 -13.01 -4.63
C ASN A 84 10.57 -14.28 -4.16
N ARG A 85 10.59 -14.50 -2.85
CA ARG A 85 11.23 -15.65 -2.19
C ARG A 85 10.26 -16.55 -1.43
N GLY A 86 9.01 -16.10 -1.25
CA GLY A 86 7.93 -16.88 -0.66
C GLY A 86 6.77 -17.09 -1.62
N THR A 87 5.87 -17.99 -1.26
CA THR A 87 4.62 -18.20 -1.99
C THR A 87 3.79 -16.92 -2.03
N PHE A 88 3.25 -16.57 -3.18
CA PHE A 88 2.38 -15.40 -3.34
C PHE A 88 1.15 -15.78 -4.16
N TYR A 89 -0.05 -15.52 -3.63
CA TYR A 89 -1.33 -15.92 -4.24
C TYR A 89 -1.39 -17.38 -4.73
N GLY A 90 -0.76 -18.30 -4.00
CA GLY A 90 -0.74 -19.74 -4.33
C GLY A 90 0.30 -20.15 -5.39
N ALA A 91 1.06 -19.20 -5.95
CA ALA A 91 2.20 -19.51 -6.81
C ALA A 91 3.46 -19.77 -5.98
N GLU A 92 4.25 -20.77 -6.40
CA GLU A 92 5.58 -21.05 -5.85
C GLU A 92 6.55 -19.86 -6.04
N PRO A 93 7.56 -19.69 -5.16
CA PRO A 93 8.47 -18.58 -5.23
C PRO A 93 9.26 -18.54 -6.56
N THR A 94 9.15 -17.43 -7.28
CA THR A 94 9.67 -17.29 -8.65
C THR A 94 11.12 -16.82 -8.71
N ASN A 95 11.65 -16.32 -7.58
CA ASN A 95 12.96 -15.67 -7.48
C ASN A 95 13.12 -14.48 -8.45
N LYS A 96 12.01 -13.83 -8.83
CA LYS A 96 12.02 -12.63 -9.67
C LYS A 96 11.97 -11.37 -8.81
N THR A 97 12.68 -10.36 -9.26
CA THR A 97 12.60 -9.01 -8.70
C THR A 97 11.45 -8.28 -9.38
N VAL A 98 10.64 -7.61 -8.56
CA VAL A 98 9.59 -6.71 -9.00
C VAL A 98 9.96 -5.26 -8.67
N SER A 99 9.48 -4.35 -9.50
CA SER A 99 9.53 -2.90 -9.32
C SER A 99 8.24 -2.34 -9.89
N ILE A 100 7.31 -1.97 -9.01
CA ILE A 100 5.94 -1.55 -9.37
C ILE A 100 5.68 -0.18 -8.78
N THR A 101 5.21 0.74 -9.61
CA THR A 101 4.68 2.02 -9.15
C THR A 101 3.16 1.95 -9.05
N GLY A 102 2.62 2.70 -8.09
CA GLY A 102 1.19 2.84 -7.91
C GLY A 102 0.81 4.20 -7.37
N LEU A 103 -0.50 4.46 -7.38
CA LEU A 103 -1.11 5.68 -6.89
C LEU A 103 -2.18 5.33 -5.86
N ASP A 104 -2.12 5.97 -4.71
CA ASP A 104 -3.18 5.97 -3.71
C ASP A 104 -3.89 7.33 -3.73
N LEU A 105 -5.21 7.30 -3.91
CA LEU A 105 -6.09 8.43 -3.62
C LEU A 105 -6.58 8.31 -2.18
N ILE A 106 -6.13 9.21 -1.32
CA ILE A 106 -6.33 9.11 0.13
C ILE A 106 -7.22 10.26 0.60
N ARG A 107 -8.27 9.93 1.35
CA ARG A 107 -9.06 10.91 2.11
C ARG A 107 -8.78 10.81 3.59
N THR A 108 -8.77 11.97 4.21
CA THR A 108 -8.53 12.16 5.64
C THR A 108 -9.69 12.93 6.27
N LYS A 109 -9.83 12.81 7.59
CA LYS A 109 -10.75 13.62 8.41
C LYS A 109 -10.30 13.50 9.86
N ASP A 110 -10.33 14.60 10.62
CA ASP A 110 -9.99 14.60 12.05
C ASP A 110 -8.66 13.89 12.36
N GLU A 111 -7.63 14.19 11.56
CA GLU A 111 -6.27 13.60 11.67
C GLU A 111 -6.18 12.08 11.45
N ARG A 112 -7.19 11.47 10.83
CA ARG A 112 -7.19 10.06 10.45
C ARG A 112 -7.49 9.87 8.97
N ILE A 113 -6.99 8.78 8.41
CA ILE A 113 -7.34 8.34 7.06
C ILE A 113 -8.71 7.65 7.11
N THR A 114 -9.62 8.08 6.23
CA THR A 114 -11.00 7.56 6.16
C THR A 114 -11.25 6.74 4.91
N LYS A 115 -10.49 6.97 3.84
CA LYS A 115 -10.59 6.18 2.62
C LYS A 115 -9.26 6.13 1.89
N ILE A 116 -8.91 4.96 1.38
CA ILE A 116 -7.81 4.75 0.45
C ILE A 116 -8.40 4.08 -0.79
N LYS A 117 -8.05 4.58 -1.97
CA LYS A 117 -8.30 3.90 -3.23
C LYS A 117 -6.99 3.76 -3.99
N SER A 118 -6.57 2.53 -4.26
CA SER A 118 -5.26 2.23 -4.83
C SER A 118 -5.37 1.81 -6.30
N PHE A 119 -4.38 2.23 -7.08
CA PHE A 119 -4.24 1.94 -8.50
C PHE A 119 -2.80 1.54 -8.78
N TYR A 120 -2.60 0.38 -9.40
CA TYR A 120 -1.30 -0.07 -9.89
C TYR A 120 -1.54 -1.02 -11.06
N ASP A 121 -0.52 -1.24 -11.89
CA ASP A 121 -0.61 -2.16 -13.02
C ASP A 121 -0.41 -3.61 -12.53
N SER A 122 -1.51 -4.31 -12.29
CA SER A 122 -1.48 -5.72 -11.91
C SER A 122 -0.90 -6.61 -13.03
N ASN A 123 -1.06 -6.24 -14.31
CA ASN A 123 -0.47 -7.01 -15.41
C ASN A 123 1.04 -6.83 -15.45
N GLN A 124 1.55 -5.64 -15.16
CA GLN A 124 2.99 -5.41 -15.01
C GLN A 124 3.56 -6.28 -13.88
N PHE A 125 2.88 -6.33 -12.72
CA PHE A 125 3.28 -7.20 -11.61
C PHE A 125 3.34 -8.68 -12.03
N MET A 126 2.27 -9.20 -12.63
CA MET A 126 2.22 -10.60 -13.10
C MET A 126 3.31 -10.89 -14.15
N THR A 127 3.53 -9.97 -15.09
CA THR A 127 4.58 -10.07 -16.11
C THR A 127 5.98 -10.15 -15.49
N GLN A 128 6.28 -9.32 -14.49
CA GLN A 128 7.57 -9.33 -13.80
C GLN A 128 7.76 -10.61 -12.96
N MET A 129 6.68 -11.09 -12.35
CA MET A 129 6.63 -12.36 -11.63
C MET A 129 6.72 -13.58 -12.56
N LYS A 130 6.47 -13.41 -13.86
CA LYS A 130 6.40 -14.47 -14.89
C LYS A 130 5.35 -15.54 -14.59
N ILE A 131 4.17 -15.09 -14.18
CA ILE A 131 2.99 -15.92 -13.88
C ILE A 131 1.76 -15.41 -14.62
#